data_AF-A0A3M8RJ17-F1
#
_entry.id   AF-A0A3M8RJ17-F1
#
_cell.length_a   1.000
_cell.length_b   1.000
_cell.length_c   1.000
_cell.angle_alpha   90.00
_cell.angle_beta   90.00
_cell.angle_gamma   90.00
#
_symmetry.space_group_name_H-M   'P 1'
#
loop_
_entity.id
_entity.type
_entity.pdbx_description
1 polymer ?
#
loop_
_entity_poly.entity_id
_entity_poly.type
_entity_poly.pdbx_seq_one_letter_code
_entity_poly.pdbx_strand_id
1 'polypeptide(L)' 'PADGVGAAWVEGWRGEILLWLRMEKGRITRCHPQDPSWTLWPAVEQAVLRDIVADFPLINKSFNLNYSGHDL' A
#
# COMPACT_ATOMS: atom_id res chain seq x y z
N PRO A 1 -7.60 28.39 1.36
CA PRO A 1 -7.43 27.03 1.91
C PRO A 1 -6.60 27.10 3.19
N ALA A 2 -7.06 26.49 4.28
CA ALA A 2 -6.29 26.49 5.53
C ALA A 2 -5.06 25.57 5.37
N ASP A 3 -3.92 26.01 5.91
CA ASP A 3 -2.75 25.14 6.06
C ASP A 3 -3.10 24.00 7.02
N GLY A 4 -2.58 22.80 6.78
CA GLY A 4 -2.94 21.66 7.62
C GLY A 4 -2.49 20.31 7.09
N VAL A 5 -2.88 19.28 7.83
CA VAL A 5 -2.67 17.87 7.48
C VAL A 5 -4.01 17.16 7.40
N GLY A 6 -4.13 16.22 6.48
CA GLY A 6 -5.32 15.40 6.32
C GLY A 6 -4.93 13.96 5.99
N ALA A 7 -5.78 13.03 6.42
CA ALA A 7 -5.68 11.63 6.05
C ALA A 7 -7.05 11.12 5.60
N ALA A 8 -7.06 10.29 4.58
CA ALA A 8 -8.25 9.60 4.10
C ALA A 8 -7.94 8.12 3.91
N TRP A 9 -8.86 7.26 4.33
CA TRP A 9 -8.75 5.83 4.18
C TRP A 9 -9.96 5.34 3.40
N VAL A 10 -9.71 4.59 2.32
CA VAL A 10 -10.74 4.06 1.44
C VAL A 10 -10.47 2.59 1.12
N GLU A 11 -11.54 1.87 0.80
CA GLU A 11 -11.46 0.50 0.30
C GLU A 11 -11.34 0.50 -1.23
N GLY A 12 -10.25 -0.08 -1.74
CA GLY A 12 -10.04 -0.36 -3.15
C GLY A 12 -10.22 -1.84 -3.46
N TRP A 13 -10.23 -2.20 -4.75
CA TRP A 13 -10.43 -3.59 -5.19
C TRP A 13 -9.32 -4.57 -4.75
N ARG A 14 -8.12 -4.05 -4.41
CA ARG A 14 -6.98 -4.82 -3.87
C ARG A 14 -6.91 -4.78 -2.34
N GLY A 15 -7.79 -4.05 -1.69
CA GLY A 15 -7.77 -3.79 -0.26
C GLY A 15 -7.62 -2.31 0.08
N GLU A 16 -7.04 -2.06 1.24
CA GLU A 16 -7.00 -0.77 1.91
C GLU A 16 -6.07 0.26 1.23
N ILE A 17 -6.55 1.48 1.00
CA ILE A 17 -5.74 2.59 0.47
C ILE A 17 -5.78 3.75 1.44
N LEU A 18 -4.61 4.19 1.91
CA LEU A 18 -4.47 5.36 2.77
C LEU A 18 -3.80 6.50 1.99
N LEU A 19 -4.34 7.71 2.09
CA LEU A 19 -3.71 8.92 1.57
C LEU A 19 -3.50 9.90 2.72
N TRP A 20 -2.25 10.26 2.97
CA TRP A 20 -1.90 11.35 3.88
C TRP A 20 -1.32 12.51 3.10
N LEU A 21 -1.73 13.74 3.40
CA LEU A 21 -1.21 14.94 2.76
C LEU A 21 -1.03 16.09 3.74
N ARG A 22 -0.11 16.99 3.39
CA ARG A 22 0.11 18.28 4.03
C ARG A 22 -0.08 19.40 3.01
N MET A 23 -0.82 20.42 3.40
CA MET A 23 -1.04 21.62 2.61
C MET A 23 -0.49 22.86 3.29
N GLU A 24 0.19 23.71 2.51
CA GLU A 24 0.66 25.02 2.93
C GLU A 24 0.47 26.02 1.79
N LYS A 25 -0.04 27.21 2.07
CA LYS A 25 -0.28 28.30 1.10
C LYS A 25 -1.07 27.83 -0.13
N GLY A 26 -2.04 26.94 0.10
CA GLY A 26 -2.89 26.37 -0.96
C GLY A 26 -2.19 25.37 -1.89
N ARG A 27 -0.99 24.88 -1.54
CA ARG A 27 -0.27 23.83 -2.29
C ARG A 27 -0.06 22.59 -1.42
N ILE A 28 0.00 21.43 -2.05
CA ILE A 28 0.44 20.18 -1.39
C ILE A 28 1.96 20.26 -1.22
N THR A 29 2.44 20.23 0.01
CA THR A 29 3.88 20.23 0.34
C THR A 29 4.40 18.83 0.63
N ARG A 30 3.52 17.90 1.02
CA ARG A 30 3.85 16.48 1.15
C ARG A 30 2.61 15.63 0.84
N CYS A 31 2.83 14.53 0.13
CA CYS A 31 1.83 13.53 -0.20
C CYS A 31 2.43 12.16 0.07
N HIS A 32 1.68 11.29 0.74
CA HIS A 32 2.06 9.93 1.02
C HIS A 32 0.86 9.02 0.74
N PRO A 33 0.74 8.52 -0.50
CA PRO A 33 -0.20 7.47 -0.83
C PRO A 33 0.36 6.12 -0.36
N GLN A 34 -0.49 5.31 0.24
CA GLN A 34 -0.16 3.95 0.66
C GLN A 34 -1.13 2.98 -0.02
N ASP A 35 -0.58 2.15 -0.90
CA ASP A 35 -1.29 1.04 -1.55
C ASP A 35 -1.38 -0.18 -0.62
N PRO A 36 -2.36 -1.10 -0.81
CA PRO A 36 -2.44 -2.33 -0.03
C PRO A 36 -1.13 -3.13 0.00
N SER A 37 -0.31 -3.03 -1.06
CA SER A 37 0.98 -3.72 -1.12
C SER A 37 1.91 -3.36 0.04
N TRP A 38 1.77 -2.19 0.65
CA TRP A 38 2.59 -1.78 1.79
C TRP A 38 2.53 -2.76 2.96
N THR A 39 1.32 -3.23 3.27
CA THR A 39 1.07 -4.19 4.35
C THR A 39 1.13 -5.64 3.85
N LEU A 40 0.79 -5.88 2.59
CA LEU A 40 0.74 -7.22 2.02
C LEU A 40 2.12 -7.79 1.63
N TRP A 41 3.10 -6.97 1.26
CA TRP A 41 4.46 -7.46 0.94
C TRP A 41 5.10 -8.19 2.14
N PRO A 42 5.14 -7.62 3.36
CA PRO A 42 5.60 -8.34 4.54
C PRO A 42 4.78 -9.59 4.86
N ALA A 43 3.48 -9.59 4.54
CA ALA A 43 2.60 -10.74 4.78
C ALA A 43 2.96 -11.93 3.88
N VAL A 44 3.45 -11.69 2.65
CA VAL A 44 3.89 -12.78 1.76
C VAL A 44 5.06 -13.56 2.35
N GLU A 45 6.00 -12.89 3.03
CA GLU A 45 7.12 -13.58 3.68
C GLU A 45 6.66 -14.60 4.71
N GLN A 46 5.56 -14.31 5.41
CA GLN A 46 4.95 -15.23 6.36
C GLN A 46 4.13 -16.32 5.66
N ALA A 47 3.43 -15.97 4.57
CA ALA A 47 2.57 -16.88 3.83
C ALA A 47 3.34 -17.98 3.10
N VAL A 48 4.60 -17.74 2.73
CA VAL A 48 5.45 -18.74 2.05
C VAL A 48 6.14 -19.71 3.02
N LEU A 49 6.03 -19.48 4.33
CA LEU A 49 6.69 -20.34 5.32
C LEU A 49 6.09 -21.74 5.27
N ARG A 50 6.97 -22.74 5.18
CA ARG A 50 6.65 -24.18 5.16
C ARG A 50 6.02 -24.69 3.86
N ASP A 51 5.94 -23.86 2.83
CA ASP A 51 5.57 -24.28 1.48
C ASP A 51 6.80 -24.57 0.60
N ILE A 52 6.58 -25.25 -0.53
CA ILE A 52 7.63 -25.51 -1.51
C ILE A 52 7.82 -24.30 -2.44
N VAL A 53 9.01 -24.18 -3.03
CA VAL A 53 9.34 -23.08 -3.97
C VAL A 53 8.33 -22.99 -5.13
N ALA A 54 7.76 -24.12 -5.57
CA ALA A 54 6.79 -24.16 -6.66
C ALA A 54 5.45 -23.48 -6.32
N ASP A 55 5.11 -23.28 -5.05
CA ASP A 55 3.87 -22.64 -4.61
C ASP A 55 3.97 -21.11 -4.60
N PHE A 56 5.19 -20.56 -4.66
CA PHE A 56 5.44 -19.13 -4.64
C PHE A 56 4.61 -18.35 -5.68
N PRO A 57 4.47 -18.78 -6.96
CA PRO A 57 3.64 -18.08 -7.93
C PRO A 57 2.16 -18.02 -7.53
N LEU A 58 1.62 -19.08 -6.92
CA LEU A 58 0.22 -19.13 -6.48
C LEU A 58 -0.02 -18.21 -5.29
N ILE A 59 0.89 -18.24 -4.31
CA ILE A 59 0.85 -17.36 -3.14
C ILE A 59 0.92 -15.90 -3.61
N ASN A 60 1.93 -15.55 -4.40
CA ASN A 60 2.11 -14.19 -4.91
C ASN A 60 0.89 -13.70 -5.71
N LYS A 61 0.27 -14.57 -6.51
CA LYS A 61 -0.93 -14.21 -7.27
C LYS A 61 -2.14 -13.95 -6.36
N SER A 62 -2.27 -14.68 -5.25
CA SER A 62 -3.36 -14.52 -4.28
C SER A 62 -3.34 -13.15 -3.60
N PHE A 63 -2.16 -12.63 -3.27
CA PHE A 63 -1.99 -11.30 -2.70
C PHE A 63 -2.10 -10.18 -3.73
N ASN A 64 -1.95 -10.51 -5.01
CA ASN A 64 -2.10 -9.58 -6.14
C ASN A 64 -1.28 -8.29 -5.94
N LEU A 65 0.00 -8.45 -5.58
CA LEU A 65 0.90 -7.37 -5.19
C LEU A 65 1.28 -6.44 -6.35
N ASN A 66 1.58 -5.19 -6.02
CA ASN A 66 2.07 -4.17 -6.93
C ASN A 66 3.40 -3.66 -6.38
N TYR A 67 4.45 -3.73 -7.20
CA TYR A 67 5.78 -3.24 -6.84
C TYR A 67 5.77 -1.72 -6.67
N SER A 68 5.26 -0.99 -7.66
CA SER A 68 5.20 0.48 -7.62
C SER A 68 4.32 0.99 -6.49
N GLY A 69 3.31 0.23 -6.06
CA GLY A 69 2.47 0.60 -4.93
C GLY A 69 3.21 0.62 -3.59
N HIS A 70 4.26 -0.19 -3.45
CA HIS A 70 5.11 -0.25 -2.25
C HIS A 70 6.22 0.81 -2.26
N ASP A 71 6.69 1.18 -3.45
CA ASP A 71 7.80 2.13 -3.63
C ASP A 71 7.37 3.61 -3.58
N LEU A 72 6.07 3.90 -3.71
CA LEU A 72 5.48 5.25 -3.78
C LEU A 72 5.51 6.00 -2.45
#